data_AF-A0AA97B943-F1
#
_entry.id   AF-A0AA97B943-F1
#
_cell.length_a   1.000
_cell.length_b   1.000
_cell.length_c   1.000
_cell.angle_alpha   90.00
_cell.angle_beta   90.00
_cell.angle_gamma   90.00
#
_symmetry.space_group_name_H-M   'P 1'
#
loop_
_entity.id
_entity.type
_entity.pdbx_description
1 polymer ?
#
loop_
_entity_poly.entity_id
_entity_poly.type
_entity_poly.pdbx_seq_one_letter_code
_entity_poly.pdbx_strand_id
1 'polypeptide(L)'
;MSAPNTIIGLGALTDHIATVPQLDAARLQLTAEEGSVLQLVGRVERIDQVLARSKLGEPRTIAVLLSLRAKGAIVPARVVPRGAPAPVVDAAMAEEVDLEPERKKEIIELERSLDAMDHFAVLGLKPGAPASEVKQAYYNASRRFHPDRYFGKNLGSFRARMERIFRRLTDAHNVLMQPDKREAYLRANPALAQAERAAAPPPPPRRLRPRLRSSC
;
A
#
# COMPACT_ATOMS: atom_id res chain seq x y z
N MET A 1 32.45 19.89 9.28
CA MET A 1 31.45 20.76 8.63
C MET A 1 30.55 19.85 7.81
N SER A 2 29.36 19.49 8.31
CA SER A 2 28.45 18.59 7.58
C SER A 2 27.98 19.28 6.30
N ALA A 3 28.22 18.66 5.16
CA ALA A 3 27.73 19.16 3.88
C ALA A 3 26.19 19.28 3.93
N PRO A 4 25.61 20.33 3.34
CA PRO A 4 24.16 20.48 3.33
C PRO A 4 23.54 19.29 2.60
N ASN A 5 22.61 18.60 3.26
CA ASN A 5 21.92 17.41 2.74
C ASN A 5 20.97 17.73 1.54
N THR A 6 20.95 19.00 1.14
CA THR A 6 20.09 19.59 0.11
C THR A 6 20.92 20.53 -0.75
N ILE A 7 20.84 20.35 -2.07
CA ILE A 7 21.47 21.21 -3.06
C ILE A 7 20.40 22.15 -3.63
N ILE A 8 20.62 23.45 -3.45
CA ILE A 8 19.70 24.49 -3.93
C ILE A 8 19.51 24.33 -5.45
N GLY A 9 18.26 24.12 -5.87
CA GLY A 9 17.88 23.94 -7.27
C GLY A 9 17.80 22.48 -7.75
N LEU A 10 18.45 21.52 -7.08
CA LEU A 10 18.38 20.09 -7.46
C LEU A 10 17.54 19.25 -6.48
N GLY A 11 17.44 19.66 -5.22
CA GLY A 11 16.69 18.93 -4.18
C GLY A 11 17.60 18.30 -3.13
N ALA A 12 17.07 17.36 -2.36
CA ALA A 12 17.83 16.57 -1.40
C ALA A 12 18.80 15.61 -2.12
N LEU A 13 19.90 15.21 -1.48
CA LEU A 13 20.82 14.20 -2.06
C LEU A 13 20.13 12.86 -2.37
N THR A 14 19.02 12.57 -1.70
CA THR A 14 18.19 11.38 -1.91
C THR A 14 17.21 11.51 -3.08
N ASP A 15 17.06 12.72 -3.65
CA ASP A 15 16.17 12.94 -4.79
C ASP A 15 16.79 12.41 -6.08
N HIS A 16 15.93 12.13 -7.06
CA HIS A 16 16.38 11.63 -8.36
C HIS A 16 16.42 12.77 -9.38
N ILE A 17 17.29 12.61 -10.36
CA ILE A 17 17.42 13.48 -11.53
C ILE A 17 17.34 12.63 -12.78
N ALA A 18 16.69 13.17 -13.81
CA ALA A 18 16.52 12.50 -15.09
C ALA A 18 17.04 13.37 -16.23
N THR A 19 17.54 12.74 -17.27
CA THR A 19 17.84 13.41 -18.53
C THR A 19 16.56 13.70 -19.28
N VAL A 20 16.46 14.88 -19.90
CA VAL A 20 15.30 15.23 -20.72
C VAL A 20 15.26 14.32 -21.96
N PRO A 21 14.15 13.64 -22.27
CA PRO A 21 14.04 12.81 -23.47
C PRO A 21 14.10 13.68 -24.74
N GLN A 22 14.74 13.16 -25.79
CA GLN A 22 14.99 13.87 -27.07
C GLN A 22 15.96 15.07 -26.96
N LEU A 23 16.83 15.07 -25.96
CA LEU A 23 17.88 16.08 -25.83
C LEU A 23 18.83 16.04 -27.04
N ASP A 24 18.88 17.14 -27.80
CA ASP A 24 19.91 17.32 -28.83
C ASP A 24 21.22 17.77 -28.15
N ALA A 25 22.01 16.80 -27.70
CA ALA A 25 23.27 17.04 -27.02
C ALA A 25 24.27 17.83 -27.88
N ALA A 26 24.15 17.78 -29.22
CA ALA A 26 25.00 18.54 -30.13
C ALA A 26 24.71 20.04 -30.09
N ARG A 27 23.48 20.45 -29.73
CA ARG A 27 23.10 21.86 -29.57
C ARG A 27 23.53 22.49 -28.25
N LEU A 28 23.80 21.68 -27.22
CA LEU A 28 23.99 22.15 -25.84
C LEU A 28 25.42 22.51 -25.46
N GLN A 29 26.37 22.38 -26.39
CA GLN A 29 27.80 22.67 -26.18
C GLN A 29 28.29 22.14 -24.82
N LEU A 30 28.09 20.84 -24.60
CA LEU A 30 28.46 20.19 -23.36
C LEU A 30 29.98 20.06 -23.29
N THR A 31 30.56 20.42 -22.14
CA THR A 31 31.97 20.14 -21.84
C THR A 31 32.19 18.65 -21.63
N ALA A 32 33.46 18.20 -21.68
CA ALA A 32 33.80 16.79 -21.43
C ALA A 32 33.35 16.31 -20.04
N GLU A 33 33.39 17.19 -19.04
CA GLU A 33 32.93 16.91 -17.67
C GLU A 33 31.41 16.79 -17.61
N GLU A 34 30.68 17.71 -18.25
CA GLU A 34 29.21 17.67 -18.37
C GLU A 34 28.73 16.42 -19.10
N GLY A 35 29.39 16.03 -20.20
CA GLY A 35 29.09 14.79 -20.91
C GLY A 35 29.31 13.55 -20.06
N SER A 36 30.40 13.52 -19.29
CA SER A 36 30.71 12.40 -18.39
C SER A 36 29.68 12.26 -17.27
N VAL A 37 29.28 13.38 -16.63
CA VAL A 37 28.26 13.37 -15.58
C VAL A 37 26.88 13.04 -16.16
N LEU A 38 26.54 13.55 -17.34
CA LEU A 38 25.26 13.23 -18.01
C LEU A 38 25.15 11.73 -18.33
N GLN A 39 26.25 11.08 -18.74
CA GLN A 39 26.28 9.63 -18.93
C GLN A 39 26.08 8.85 -17.62
N LEU A 40 26.58 9.36 -16.49
CA LEU A 40 26.34 8.75 -15.17
C LEU A 40 24.88 8.85 -14.75
N VAL A 41 24.18 9.93 -15.11
CA VAL A 41 22.73 10.08 -14.87
C VAL A 41 21.90 9.13 -15.73
N GLY A 42 22.35 8.84 -16.96
CA GLY A 42 21.70 7.88 -17.85
C GLY A 42 20.28 8.31 -18.19
N ARG A 43 19.26 7.54 -17.78
CA ARG A 43 17.84 7.90 -17.95
C ARG A 43 17.27 8.58 -16.71
N VAL A 44 17.50 7.98 -15.54
CA VAL A 44 17.16 8.51 -14.21
C VAL A 44 18.13 7.92 -13.20
N GLU A 45 18.65 8.74 -12.29
CA GLU A 45 19.60 8.32 -11.25
C GLU A 45 19.42 9.17 -9.98
N ARG A 46 19.88 8.68 -8.82
CA ARG A 46 19.89 9.48 -7.57
C ARG A 46 21.11 10.38 -7.47
N ILE A 47 20.93 11.55 -6.85
CA ILE A 47 22.00 12.54 -6.72
C ILE A 47 23.18 11.98 -5.89
N ASP A 48 22.92 11.29 -4.78
CA ASP A 48 23.93 10.61 -3.96
C ASP A 48 24.75 9.59 -4.76
N GLN A 49 24.11 8.79 -5.60
CA GLN A 49 24.76 7.78 -6.46
C GLN A 49 25.61 8.42 -7.55
N VAL A 50 25.16 9.52 -8.15
CA VAL A 50 25.96 10.26 -9.15
C VAL A 50 27.21 10.85 -8.49
N LEU A 51 27.09 11.42 -7.29
CA LEU A 51 28.23 11.94 -6.53
C LEU A 51 29.22 10.83 -6.17
N ALA A 52 28.74 9.68 -5.72
CA ALA A 52 29.58 8.53 -5.36
C ALA A 52 30.32 7.91 -6.56
N ARG A 53 29.70 7.92 -7.75
CA ARG A 53 30.26 7.33 -8.97
C ARG A 53 31.12 8.31 -9.78
N SER A 54 31.01 9.61 -9.51
CA SER A 54 31.77 10.64 -10.19
C SER A 54 33.23 10.67 -9.75
N LYS A 55 34.15 10.77 -10.72
CA LYS A 55 35.59 10.92 -10.47
C LYS A 55 36.02 12.37 -10.21
N LEU A 56 35.10 13.33 -10.30
CA LEU A 56 35.39 14.77 -10.21
C LEU A 56 35.39 15.32 -8.78
N GLY A 57 34.99 14.50 -7.80
CA GLY A 57 34.76 14.92 -6.41
C GLY A 57 33.41 15.61 -6.23
N GLU A 58 32.88 15.62 -5.00
CA GLU A 58 31.52 16.10 -4.72
C GLU A 58 31.29 17.56 -5.16
N PRO A 59 32.13 18.56 -4.79
CA PRO A 59 31.81 19.96 -5.08
C PRO A 59 31.78 20.25 -6.58
N ARG A 60 32.69 19.63 -7.35
CA ARG A 60 32.79 19.81 -8.80
C ARG A 60 31.64 19.10 -9.51
N THR A 61 31.26 17.92 -9.05
CA THR A 61 30.10 17.17 -9.59
C THR A 61 28.80 17.94 -9.36
N ILE A 62 28.61 18.55 -8.18
CA ILE A 62 27.46 19.40 -7.89
C ILE A 62 27.40 20.60 -8.85
N ALA A 63 28.51 21.27 -9.08
CA ALA A 63 28.58 22.39 -10.03
C ALA A 63 28.20 21.96 -11.47
N VAL A 64 28.68 20.79 -11.90
CA VAL A 64 28.34 20.22 -13.21
C VAL A 64 26.85 19.88 -13.31
N LEU A 65 26.26 19.27 -12.27
CA LEU A 65 24.82 18.98 -12.24
C LEU A 65 23.99 20.27 -12.30
N LEU A 66 24.39 21.33 -11.60
CA LEU A 66 23.71 22.63 -11.68
C LEU A 66 23.82 23.26 -13.07
N SER A 67 24.98 23.16 -13.72
CA SER A 67 25.17 23.62 -15.10
C SER A 67 24.30 22.84 -16.09
N LEU A 68 24.27 21.51 -15.98
CA LEU A 68 23.41 20.64 -16.79
C LEU A 68 21.93 20.99 -16.61
N ARG A 69 21.49 21.31 -15.39
CA ARG A 69 20.13 21.78 -15.12
C ARG A 69 19.85 23.13 -15.76
N ALA A 70 20.76 24.09 -15.64
CA ALA A 70 20.62 25.42 -16.25
C ALA A 70 20.55 25.33 -17.79
N LYS A 71 21.27 24.38 -18.39
CA LYS A 71 21.22 24.06 -19.82
C LYS A 71 19.99 23.23 -20.22
N GLY A 72 19.14 22.82 -19.28
CA GLY A 72 17.95 22.00 -19.55
C GLY A 72 18.26 20.56 -19.94
N ALA A 73 19.47 20.07 -19.69
CA ALA A 73 19.87 18.69 -19.98
C ALA A 73 19.31 17.69 -18.95
N ILE A 74 19.14 18.16 -17.71
CA ILE A 74 18.58 17.35 -16.61
C ILE A 74 17.45 18.09 -15.89
N VAL A 75 16.51 17.32 -15.36
CA VAL A 75 15.40 17.80 -14.55
C VAL A 75 15.28 16.98 -13.26
N PRO A 76 14.84 17.58 -12.15
CA PRO A 76 14.43 16.81 -10.98
C PRO A 76 13.36 15.81 -11.36
N ALA A 77 13.57 14.55 -11.00
CA ALA A 77 12.68 13.45 -11.32
C ALA A 77 12.17 12.84 -10.02
N ARG A 78 10.86 12.57 -9.97
CA ARG A 78 10.29 11.72 -8.93
C ARG A 78 10.23 10.30 -9.47
N VAL A 79 11.16 9.46 -9.04
CA VAL A 79 11.06 8.02 -9.30
C VAL A 79 10.06 7.44 -8.32
N VAL A 80 8.92 7.02 -8.84
CA VAL A 80 7.99 6.17 -8.11
C VAL A 80 8.48 4.73 -8.29
N PRO A 81 8.99 4.05 -7.24
CA PRO A 81 9.44 2.68 -7.38
C PRO A 81 8.26 1.81 -7.84
N ARG A 82 8.45 1.12 -8.97
CA ARG A 82 7.46 0.21 -9.54
C ARG A 82 7.37 -1.03 -8.64
N GLY A 83 6.47 -0.99 -7.67
CA GLY A 83 6.27 -2.05 -6.68
C GLY A 83 6.06 -1.58 -5.24
N ALA A 84 6.29 -0.29 -4.94
CA ALA A 84 5.76 0.29 -3.72
C ALA A 84 4.32 0.75 -3.99
N PRO A 85 3.33 0.44 -3.13
CA PRO A 85 2.04 1.12 -3.21
C PRO A 85 2.32 2.62 -3.12
N ALA A 86 1.80 3.39 -4.07
CA ALA A 86 1.99 4.83 -4.10
C ALA A 86 1.71 5.41 -2.70
N PRO A 87 2.48 6.41 -2.22
CA PRO A 87 2.04 7.19 -1.10
C PRO A 87 0.81 7.99 -1.57
N VAL A 88 -0.37 7.38 -1.48
CA VAL A 88 -1.69 8.04 -1.59
C VAL A 88 -2.03 8.75 -0.28
N VAL A 89 -1.01 9.20 0.46
CA VAL A 89 -1.15 10.27 1.45
C VAL A 89 -0.99 11.59 0.69
N ASP A 90 -2.10 12.34 0.65
CA ASP A 90 -2.21 13.79 0.45
C ASP A 90 -3.06 14.26 -0.75
N ALA A 91 -2.93 13.69 -1.95
CA ALA A 91 -3.78 14.13 -3.08
C ALA A 91 -5.27 13.79 -2.90
N ALA A 92 -5.58 12.64 -2.31
CA ALA A 92 -6.97 12.21 -2.15
C ALA A 92 -7.63 12.79 -0.89
N MET A 93 -6.86 13.25 0.10
CA MET A 93 -7.39 14.05 1.21
C MET A 93 -7.82 15.44 0.72
N ALA A 94 -7.06 16.00 -0.23
CA ALA A 94 -7.33 17.27 -0.87
C ALA A 94 -8.45 17.21 -1.94
N GLU A 95 -8.98 16.03 -2.25
CA GLU A 95 -10.06 15.88 -3.24
C GLU A 95 -11.38 16.40 -2.66
N GLU A 96 -11.99 17.37 -3.36
CA GLU A 96 -13.32 17.89 -3.03
C GLU A 96 -14.39 16.86 -3.42
N VAL A 97 -14.79 16.06 -2.43
CA VAL A 97 -15.83 15.03 -2.52
C VAL A 97 -16.79 15.19 -1.36
N ASP A 98 -18.03 14.74 -1.55
CA ASP A 98 -19.15 14.82 -0.61
C ASP A 98 -19.04 13.78 0.54
N LEU A 99 -17.87 13.71 1.14
CA LEU A 99 -17.52 12.84 2.27
C LEU A 99 -16.88 13.66 3.38
N GLU A 100 -17.25 13.37 4.63
CA GLU A 100 -16.59 13.94 5.81
C GLU A 100 -15.09 13.58 5.83
N PRO A 101 -14.20 14.50 6.27
CA PRO A 101 -12.75 14.26 6.33
C PRO A 101 -12.36 12.99 7.11
N GLU A 102 -13.01 12.73 8.24
CA GLU A 102 -12.78 11.54 9.08
C GLU A 102 -13.13 10.28 8.31
N ARG A 103 -14.20 10.33 7.53
CA ARG A 103 -14.65 9.20 6.72
C ARG A 103 -13.71 8.93 5.56
N LYS A 104 -13.20 9.99 4.93
CA LYS A 104 -12.15 9.87 3.91
C LYS A 104 -10.92 9.18 4.51
N LYS A 105 -10.49 9.61 5.70
CA LYS A 105 -9.32 9.04 6.40
C LYS A 105 -9.52 7.56 6.70
N GLU A 106 -10.68 7.19 7.24
CA GLU A 106 -11.03 5.80 7.53
C GLU A 106 -10.95 4.92 6.28
N ILE A 107 -11.51 5.36 5.16
CA ILE A 107 -11.50 4.59 3.90
C ILE A 107 -10.06 4.39 3.39
N ILE A 108 -9.22 5.41 3.49
CA ILE A 108 -7.81 5.34 3.06
C ILE A 108 -7.01 4.38 3.94
N GLU A 109 -7.15 4.50 5.26
CA GLU A 109 -6.42 3.64 6.21
C GLU A 109 -6.84 2.18 6.07
N LEU A 110 -8.14 1.94 5.94
CA LEU A 110 -8.65 0.60 5.72
C LEU A 110 -8.13 0.03 4.40
N GLU A 111 -8.24 0.76 3.28
CA GLU A 111 -7.77 0.30 1.97
C GLU A 111 -6.29 -0.08 1.96
N ARG A 112 -5.42 0.71 2.60
CA ARG A 112 -3.98 0.39 2.71
C ARG A 112 -3.68 -0.88 3.49
N SER A 113 -4.51 -1.19 4.46
CA SER A 113 -4.30 -2.33 5.35
C SER A 113 -5.03 -3.60 4.91
N LEU A 114 -5.92 -3.53 3.90
CA LEU A 114 -6.69 -4.68 3.40
C LEU A 114 -5.84 -5.88 2.97
N ASP A 115 -4.70 -5.62 2.33
CA ASP A 115 -3.83 -6.67 1.79
C ASP A 115 -2.99 -7.34 2.88
N ALA A 116 -2.72 -6.63 3.98
CA ALA A 116 -2.00 -7.15 5.13
C ALA A 116 -2.93 -7.87 6.13
N MET A 117 -4.23 -7.58 6.10
CA MET A 117 -5.23 -8.17 7.00
C MET A 117 -5.68 -9.56 6.52
N ASP A 118 -5.81 -10.48 7.47
CA ASP A 118 -6.43 -11.79 7.25
C ASP A 118 -7.96 -11.69 7.08
N HIS A 119 -8.62 -12.76 6.62
CA HIS A 119 -10.06 -12.75 6.39
C HIS A 119 -10.92 -12.49 7.64
N PHE A 120 -10.47 -12.89 8.83
CA PHE A 120 -11.20 -12.59 10.07
C PHE A 120 -11.01 -11.12 10.45
N ALA A 121 -9.78 -10.61 10.37
CA ALA A 121 -9.42 -9.23 10.66
C ALA A 121 -10.13 -8.23 9.73
N VAL A 122 -10.25 -8.54 8.43
CA VAL A 122 -11.00 -7.73 7.46
C VAL A 122 -12.47 -7.55 7.87
N LEU A 123 -13.08 -8.57 8.48
CA LEU A 123 -14.44 -8.51 9.01
C LEU A 123 -14.50 -7.98 10.46
N GLY A 124 -13.36 -7.64 11.07
CA GLY A 124 -13.28 -7.22 12.47
C GLY A 124 -13.54 -8.34 13.48
N LEU A 125 -13.29 -9.60 13.08
CA LEU A 125 -13.54 -10.79 13.88
C LEU A 125 -12.23 -11.40 14.39
N LYS A 126 -12.34 -12.17 15.48
CA LYS A 126 -11.25 -13.00 15.97
C LYS A 126 -11.20 -14.32 15.20
N PRO A 127 -10.01 -14.93 15.03
CA PRO A 127 -9.91 -16.30 14.51
C PRO A 127 -10.76 -17.25 15.33
N GLY A 128 -11.54 -18.10 14.65
CA GLY A 128 -12.48 -19.02 15.31
C GLY A 128 -13.89 -18.49 15.52
N ALA A 129 -14.21 -17.26 15.06
CA ALA A 129 -15.58 -16.76 15.09
C ALA A 129 -16.57 -17.72 14.38
N PRO A 130 -17.78 -17.93 14.94
CA PRO A 130 -18.79 -18.79 14.34
C PRO A 130 -19.36 -18.16 13.06
N ALA A 131 -19.91 -18.98 12.16
CA ALA A 131 -20.48 -18.52 10.89
C ALA A 131 -21.60 -17.47 11.06
N SER A 132 -22.35 -17.51 12.17
CA SER A 132 -23.35 -16.51 12.53
C SER A 132 -22.73 -15.11 12.71
N GLU A 133 -21.59 -15.02 13.40
CA GLU A 133 -20.86 -13.77 13.61
C GLU A 133 -20.22 -13.28 12.30
N VAL A 134 -19.67 -14.19 11.49
CA VAL A 134 -19.15 -13.88 10.15
C VAL A 134 -20.22 -13.23 9.27
N LYS A 135 -21.42 -13.80 9.23
CA LYS A 135 -22.55 -13.26 8.47
C LYS A 135 -22.98 -11.89 8.99
N GLN A 136 -23.07 -11.71 10.30
CA GLN A 136 -23.48 -10.45 10.92
C GLN A 136 -22.44 -9.33 10.69
N ALA A 137 -21.16 -9.65 10.86
CA ALA A 137 -20.05 -8.73 10.61
C ALA A 137 -20.01 -8.29 9.15
N TYR A 138 -20.14 -9.24 8.21
CA TYR A 138 -20.24 -8.94 6.78
C TYR A 138 -21.42 -8.02 6.46
N TYR A 139 -22.61 -8.30 7.00
CA TYR A 139 -23.79 -7.45 6.77
C TYR A 139 -23.57 -6.00 7.26
N ASN A 140 -22.98 -5.85 8.44
CA ASN A 140 -22.68 -4.53 9.01
C ASN A 140 -21.62 -3.78 8.21
N ALA A 141 -20.52 -4.45 7.84
CA ALA A 141 -19.44 -3.87 7.05
C ALA A 141 -19.90 -3.52 5.63
N SER A 142 -20.67 -4.40 4.99
CA SER A 142 -21.27 -4.21 3.68
C SER A 142 -22.13 -2.93 3.65
N ARG A 143 -23.06 -2.76 4.61
CA ARG A 143 -23.87 -1.52 4.71
C ARG A 143 -23.07 -0.26 4.99
N ARG A 144 -21.90 -0.40 5.63
CA ARG A 144 -20.99 0.73 5.90
C ARG A 144 -20.24 1.13 4.64
N PHE A 145 -19.67 0.19 3.91
CA PHE A 145 -18.76 0.45 2.79
C PHE A 145 -19.40 0.34 1.39
N HIS A 146 -20.69 0.06 1.28
CA HIS A 146 -21.36 -0.01 -0.01
C HIS A 146 -21.45 1.38 -0.71
N PRO A 147 -21.04 1.50 -1.99
CA PRO A 147 -21.06 2.77 -2.70
C PRO A 147 -22.46 3.33 -2.94
N ASP A 148 -23.52 2.50 -3.07
CA ASP A 148 -24.92 3.01 -3.21
C ASP A 148 -25.39 3.87 -2.05
N ARG A 149 -24.80 3.73 -0.86
CA ARG A 149 -25.20 4.59 0.27
C ARG A 149 -24.96 6.07 -0.02
N TYR A 150 -24.15 6.37 -1.03
CA TYR A 150 -23.79 7.70 -1.49
C TYR A 150 -24.30 7.96 -2.91
N PHE A 151 -25.41 7.32 -3.29
CA PHE A 151 -26.06 7.60 -4.57
C PHE A 151 -26.37 9.10 -4.70
N GLY A 152 -25.96 9.71 -5.83
CA GLY A 152 -26.09 11.13 -6.08
C GLY A 152 -25.04 12.03 -5.42
N LYS A 153 -24.04 11.47 -4.73
CA LYS A 153 -22.91 12.22 -4.14
C LYS A 153 -21.65 12.10 -5.01
N ASN A 154 -20.87 13.17 -5.09
CA ASN A 154 -19.55 13.13 -5.72
C ASN A 154 -18.57 12.42 -4.80
N LEU A 155 -18.25 11.16 -5.11
CA LEU A 155 -17.26 10.36 -4.39
C LEU A 155 -15.86 10.42 -5.00
N GLY A 156 -15.73 10.91 -6.23
CA GLY A 156 -14.47 10.92 -6.96
C GLY A 156 -13.69 9.60 -6.86
N SER A 157 -12.42 9.67 -6.46
CA SER A 157 -11.55 8.48 -6.31
C SER A 157 -11.97 7.53 -5.18
N PHE A 158 -12.78 7.98 -4.22
CA PHE A 158 -13.23 7.16 -3.10
C PHE A 158 -14.21 6.07 -3.51
N ARG A 159 -14.94 6.23 -4.62
CA ARG A 159 -15.82 5.18 -5.14
C ARG A 159 -15.04 3.89 -5.42
N ALA A 160 -13.95 3.99 -6.17
CA ALA A 160 -13.11 2.84 -6.53
C ALA A 160 -12.46 2.20 -5.28
N ARG A 161 -12.10 3.00 -4.28
CA ARG A 161 -11.57 2.50 -3.00
C ARG A 161 -12.61 1.72 -2.22
N MET A 162 -13.83 2.24 -2.14
CA MET A 162 -14.95 1.56 -1.48
C MET A 162 -15.30 0.26 -2.19
N GLU A 163 -15.27 0.22 -3.52
CA GLU A 163 -15.47 -1.01 -4.30
C GLU A 163 -14.38 -2.06 -4.01
N ARG A 164 -13.11 -1.65 -3.84
CA ARG A 164 -12.01 -2.54 -3.41
C ARG A 164 -12.23 -3.11 -2.01
N ILE A 165 -12.56 -2.26 -1.04
CA ILE A 165 -12.90 -2.67 0.33
C ILE A 165 -14.06 -3.67 0.31
N PHE A 166 -15.12 -3.34 -0.42
CA PHE A 166 -16.31 -4.18 -0.54
C PHE A 166 -15.98 -5.56 -1.10
N ARG A 167 -15.20 -5.63 -2.19
CA ARG A 167 -14.77 -6.90 -2.78
C ARG A 167 -13.99 -7.75 -1.77
N ARG A 168 -13.05 -7.14 -1.05
CA ARG A 168 -12.27 -7.84 -0.01
C ARG A 168 -13.16 -8.39 1.12
N LEU A 169 -14.18 -7.63 1.54
CA LEU A 169 -15.17 -8.08 2.52
C LEU A 169 -15.98 -9.28 2.01
N THR A 170 -16.43 -9.23 0.75
CA THR A 170 -17.18 -10.32 0.11
C THR A 170 -16.31 -11.58 -0.03
N ASP A 171 -15.05 -11.44 -0.42
CA ASP A 171 -14.12 -12.56 -0.53
C ASP A 171 -13.88 -13.22 0.84
N ALA A 172 -13.63 -12.42 1.87
CA ALA A 172 -13.48 -12.91 3.24
C ALA A 172 -14.71 -13.67 3.72
N HIS A 173 -15.91 -13.11 3.51
CA HIS A 173 -17.16 -13.76 3.83
C HIS A 173 -17.33 -15.09 3.08
N ASN A 174 -17.05 -15.12 1.77
CA ASN A 174 -17.22 -16.31 0.94
C ASN A 174 -16.28 -17.45 1.35
N VAL A 175 -15.06 -17.13 1.77
CA VAL A 175 -14.09 -18.12 2.27
C VAL A 175 -14.51 -18.65 3.65
N LEU A 176 -14.90 -17.76 4.57
CA LEU A 176 -15.20 -18.14 5.95
C LEU A 176 -16.56 -18.82 6.14
N MET A 177 -17.51 -18.59 5.23
CA MET A 177 -18.84 -19.21 5.28
C MET A 177 -18.88 -20.64 4.74
N GLN A 178 -17.95 -21.01 3.86
CA GLN A 178 -17.90 -22.36 3.28
C GLN A 178 -16.95 -23.24 4.11
N PRO A 179 -17.42 -24.34 4.72
CA PRO A 179 -16.60 -25.18 5.60
C PRO A 179 -15.29 -25.64 4.92
N ASP A 180 -15.39 -26.12 3.69
CA ASP A 180 -14.23 -26.62 2.93
C ASP A 180 -13.20 -25.52 2.64
N LYS A 181 -13.67 -24.30 2.31
CA LYS A 181 -12.78 -23.16 2.04
C LYS A 181 -12.16 -22.60 3.30
N ARG A 182 -12.93 -22.54 4.40
CA ARG A 182 -12.42 -22.14 5.72
C ARG A 182 -11.33 -23.11 6.16
N GLU A 183 -11.55 -24.41 6.03
CA GLU A 183 -10.55 -25.40 6.41
C GLU A 183 -9.29 -25.29 5.54
N ALA A 184 -9.45 -25.16 4.22
CA ALA A 184 -8.31 -24.94 3.32
C ALA A 184 -7.53 -23.66 3.66
N TYR A 185 -8.25 -22.58 3.98
CA TYR A 185 -7.64 -21.31 4.40
C TYR A 185 -6.87 -21.44 5.71
N LEU A 186 -7.42 -22.11 6.72
CA LEU A 186 -6.75 -22.38 7.99
C LEU A 186 -5.54 -23.29 7.81
N ARG A 187 -5.62 -24.28 6.90
CA ARG A 187 -4.49 -25.16 6.58
C ARG A 187 -3.32 -24.39 5.95
N ALA A 188 -3.62 -23.41 5.10
CA ALA A 188 -2.63 -22.49 4.54
C ALA A 188 -2.06 -21.50 5.58
N ASN A 189 -2.78 -21.25 6.68
CA ASN A 189 -2.42 -20.27 7.70
C ASN A 189 -2.36 -20.93 9.10
N PRO A 190 -1.28 -21.64 9.45
CA PRO A 190 -1.20 -22.45 10.66
C PRO A 190 -1.35 -21.63 11.96
N ALA A 191 -0.93 -20.36 11.96
CA ALA A 191 -1.12 -19.47 13.10
C ALA A 191 -2.62 -19.20 13.38
N LEU A 192 -3.42 -19.01 12.32
CA LEU A 192 -4.87 -18.82 12.44
C LEU A 192 -5.58 -20.10 12.88
N ALA A 193 -5.13 -21.26 12.37
CA ALA A 193 -5.64 -22.56 12.79
C ALA A 193 -5.42 -22.82 14.28
N GLN A 194 -4.25 -22.46 14.81
CA GLN A 194 -3.96 -22.57 16.25
C GLN A 194 -4.85 -21.63 17.07
N ALA A 195 -4.99 -20.38 16.63
CA ALA A 195 -5.85 -19.40 17.31
C ALA A 195 -7.32 -19.84 17.33
N GLU A 196 -7.83 -20.41 16.23
CA GLU A 196 -9.19 -20.94 16.16
C GLU A 196 -9.40 -22.15 17.08
N ARG A 197 -8.43 -23.08 17.15
CA ARG A 197 -8.49 -24.21 18.09
C ARG A 197 -8.47 -23.76 19.55
N ALA A 198 -7.69 -22.73 19.86
CA ALA A 198 -7.63 -22.15 21.21
C ALA A 198 -8.94 -21.43 21.58
N ALA A 199 -9.66 -20.89 20.60
CA ALA A 199 -10.94 -20.22 20.80
C ALA A 199 -12.14 -21.17 20.84
N ALA A 200 -11.98 -22.43 20.43
CA ALA A 200 -13.08 -23.41 20.43
C ALA A 200 -13.54 -23.72 21.87
N PRO A 201 -14.84 -23.60 22.19
CA PRO A 201 -15.33 -23.96 23.51
C PRO A 201 -15.11 -25.45 23.79
N PRO A 202 -14.85 -25.86 25.04
CA PRO A 202 -14.67 -27.26 25.38
C PRO A 202 -15.91 -28.06 24.94
N PRO A 203 -15.73 -29.31 24.46
CA PRO A 203 -16.85 -30.12 24.01
C PRO A 203 -17.88 -30.26 25.15
N PRO A 204 -19.19 -30.23 24.87
CA PRO A 204 -20.19 -30.38 25.90
C PRO A 204 -19.96 -31.71 26.64
N PRO A 205 -20.08 -31.74 27.97
CA PRO A 205 -19.87 -32.96 28.73
C PRO A 205 -20.82 -34.04 28.18
N ARG A 206 -20.25 -35.19 27.81
CA ARG A 206 -21.02 -36.36 27.38
C ARG A 206 -22.03 -36.68 28.49
N ARG A 207 -23.32 -36.39 28.28
CA ARG A 207 -24.37 -36.87 29.17
C ARG A 207 -24.35 -38.40 29.10
N LEU A 208 -23.76 -39.02 30.11
CA LEU A 208 -23.85 -40.46 30.32
C LEU A 208 -25.34 -40.77 30.44
N ARG A 209 -25.90 -41.43 29.42
CA ARG A 209 -27.28 -41.93 29.51
C ARG A 209 -27.34 -42.90 30.69
N PRO A 210 -28.23 -42.71 31.67
CA PRO A 210 -28.38 -43.69 32.73
C PRO A 210 -28.75 -45.02 32.08
N ARG A 211 -27.96 -46.07 32.37
CA ARG A 211 -28.31 -47.44 31.99
C ARG A 211 -29.60 -47.77 32.71
N LEU A 212 -30.71 -47.83 31.96
CA LEU A 212 -31.96 -48.39 32.46
C LEU A 212 -31.65 -49.82 32.92
N ARG A 213 -31.61 -50.03 34.24
CA ARG A 213 -31.63 -51.37 34.83
C ARG A 213 -33.01 -51.94 34.54
N SER A 214 -33.08 -52.89 33.62
CA SER A 214 -34.22 -53.80 33.51
C SER A 214 -34.28 -54.62 34.81
N SER A 215 -35.25 -54.33 35.67
CA SER A 215 -35.62 -55.24 36.75
C SER A 215 -36.63 -56.25 36.23
N CYS A 216 -36.34 -57.52 36.53
CA CYS A 216 -37.22 -58.68 36.37
C CYS A 216 -38.45 -58.60 37.27
#